data_AF-A0A2P6TWX8-F1
#
_entry.id   AF-A0A2P6TWX8-F1
#
_cell.length_a   1.000
_cell.length_b   1.000
_cell.length_c   1.000
_cell.angle_alpha   90.00
_cell.angle_beta   90.00
_cell.angle_gamma   90.00
#
_symmetry.space_group_name_H-M   'P 1'
#
loop_
_entity.id
_entity.type
_entity.pdbx_description
1 polymer ?
#
loop_
_entity_poly.entity_id
_entity_poly.type
_entity_poly.pdbx_seq_one_letter_code
_entity_poly.pdbx_strand_id
1 'polypeptide(L)'
;MGRRPAGWRHGLLLALLALAACTAAANRHPEINCYPPSGQGNPCEMFIKKKMWLGKVAEQYGAVTIADILELNPELEGNTTPQNVTIQLPCQRPATRGDTVMALLKGRPEMSILVRVVQAAGLEPLLADPNFGGTLLAPSNCYWKHLLADLDVTEAMLLQQGQALNTLLLYHIVKDRVIPSKDLSNGLELETLLGQSIEVKRRRPRARRILLHTSTDQTARLVQRDLVGGKALVHVVTEVLLPLRDPAQLAAKAAKRRRR
;
A
#
# COMPACT_ATOMS: atom_id res chain seq x y z
N MET A 1 21.16 25.84 24.48
CA MET A 1 20.20 26.02 23.38
C MET A 1 20.87 25.59 22.07
N GLY A 2 20.77 24.31 21.71
CA GLY A 2 21.44 23.76 20.53
C GLY A 2 20.74 24.17 19.24
N ARG A 3 21.44 24.90 18.36
CA ARG A 3 20.96 25.24 17.02
C ARG A 3 20.84 23.95 16.20
N ARG A 4 19.64 23.65 15.71
CA ARG A 4 19.37 22.50 14.83
C ARG A 4 19.88 22.80 13.41
N PRO A 5 20.51 21.84 12.70
CA PRO A 5 21.05 22.07 11.36
C PRO A 5 19.94 22.23 10.29
N ALA A 6 20.23 23.05 9.27
CA ALA A 6 19.30 23.57 8.27
C ALA A 6 18.64 22.53 7.33
N GLY A 7 19.12 21.27 7.31
CA GLY A 7 18.57 20.19 6.46
C GLY A 7 17.28 19.56 6.98
N TRP A 8 16.99 19.67 8.27
CA TRP A 8 15.84 18.99 8.91
C TRP A 8 14.47 19.51 8.45
N ARG A 9 14.38 20.79 8.07
CA ARG A 9 13.11 21.40 7.66
C ARG A 9 12.72 21.01 6.23
N HIS A 10 13.67 20.66 5.37
CA HIS A 10 13.42 20.27 3.98
C HIS A 10 13.02 18.79 3.86
N GLY A 11 13.70 17.89 4.58
CA GLY A 11 13.34 16.46 4.61
C GLY A 11 11.95 16.21 5.20
N LEU A 12 11.61 16.88 6.30
CA LEU A 12 10.30 16.78 6.93
C LEU A 12 9.18 17.34 6.04
N LEU A 13 9.44 18.40 5.27
CA LEU A 13 8.46 18.99 4.35
C LEU A 13 8.22 18.10 3.12
N LEU A 14 9.28 17.49 2.57
CA LEU A 14 9.20 16.52 1.48
C LEU A 14 8.48 15.24 1.91
N ALA A 15 8.78 14.72 3.10
CA ALA A 15 8.06 13.59 3.70
C ALA A 15 6.58 13.97 3.96
N LEU A 16 6.29 15.11 4.58
CA LEU A 16 4.89 15.53 4.80
C LEU A 16 4.12 15.76 3.49
N LEU A 17 4.76 16.27 2.43
CA LEU A 17 4.15 16.46 1.11
C LEU A 17 3.93 15.12 0.37
N ALA A 18 4.87 14.18 0.49
CA ALA A 18 4.72 12.81 -0.03
C ALA A 18 3.62 12.04 0.73
N LEU A 19 3.53 12.20 2.06
CA LEU A 19 2.49 11.61 2.90
C LEU A 19 1.12 12.16 2.53
N ALA A 20 1.01 13.47 2.32
CA ALA A 20 -0.22 14.14 1.92
C ALA A 20 -0.66 13.77 0.50
N ALA A 21 0.27 13.57 -0.44
CA ALA A 21 -0.03 13.08 -1.79
C ALA A 21 -0.46 11.60 -1.79
N CYS A 22 0.19 10.77 -0.96
CA CYS A 22 -0.10 9.35 -0.85
C CYS A 22 -1.41 9.07 -0.09
N THR A 23 -1.63 9.72 1.06
CA THR A 23 -2.92 9.64 1.79
C THR A 23 -4.06 10.29 1.01
N ALA A 24 -3.79 11.26 0.14
CA ALA A 24 -4.76 11.76 -0.81
C ALA A 24 -5.11 10.72 -1.87
N ALA A 25 -4.15 10.08 -2.53
CA ALA A 25 -4.42 9.01 -3.51
C ALA A 25 -5.18 7.83 -2.88
N ALA A 26 -4.89 7.51 -1.62
CA ALA A 26 -5.51 6.42 -0.86
C ALA A 26 -6.83 6.76 -0.13
N ASN A 27 -7.13 8.03 0.15
CA ASN A 27 -8.41 8.47 0.75
C ASN A 27 -9.36 9.12 -0.26
N ARG A 28 -8.83 9.61 -1.37
CA ARG A 28 -9.59 10.18 -2.48
C ARG A 28 -9.63 9.13 -3.58
N HIS A 29 -10.28 8.01 -3.29
CA HIS A 29 -11.24 7.54 -4.28
C HIS A 29 -12.54 8.32 -3.99
N PRO A 30 -12.70 9.57 -4.47
CA PRO A 30 -14.05 10.06 -4.67
C PRO A 30 -14.59 9.11 -5.71
N GLU A 31 -15.42 8.15 -5.28
CA GLU A 31 -16.22 7.26 -6.13
C GLU A 31 -15.79 7.32 -7.59
N ILE A 32 -14.61 6.74 -7.89
CA ILE A 32 -14.24 6.57 -9.28
C ILE A 32 -15.16 5.43 -9.66
N ASN A 33 -16.30 5.78 -10.24
CA ASN A 33 -17.26 4.84 -10.78
C ASN A 33 -16.66 4.29 -12.07
N CYS A 34 -15.51 3.61 -11.94
CA CYS A 34 -14.92 2.79 -12.98
C CYS A 34 -15.74 1.50 -13.13
N TYR A 35 -17.05 1.62 -13.28
CA TYR A 35 -17.91 0.53 -13.72
C TYR A 35 -18.67 0.98 -14.97
N PRO A 36 -18.07 0.93 -16.18
CA PRO A 36 -18.84 0.55 -17.34
C PRO A 36 -19.55 -0.77 -17.01
N PRO A 37 -20.88 -0.85 -17.17
CA PRO A 37 -21.56 -2.14 -17.14
C PRO A 37 -20.92 -2.99 -18.23
N SER A 38 -20.46 -4.19 -17.87
CA SER A 38 -20.11 -5.26 -18.81
C SER A 38 -19.24 -4.85 -20.02
N GLY A 39 -17.92 -4.98 -19.86
CA GLY A 39 -16.98 -5.26 -20.95
C GLY A 39 -17.18 -4.49 -22.27
N GLN A 40 -16.69 -3.25 -22.34
CA GLN A 40 -16.21 -2.60 -23.57
C GLN A 40 -15.56 -1.25 -23.22
N GLY A 41 -14.34 -1.02 -23.72
CA GLY A 41 -13.80 0.31 -24.00
C GLY A 41 -12.94 1.00 -22.93
N ASN A 42 -11.70 1.33 -23.31
CA ASN A 42 -11.10 2.62 -22.95
C ASN A 42 -11.98 3.76 -23.52
N PRO A 43 -11.96 4.97 -22.95
CA PRO A 43 -11.21 5.42 -21.77
C PRO A 43 -12.06 5.72 -20.51
N CYS A 44 -11.37 5.86 -19.37
CA CYS A 44 -11.94 6.12 -18.04
C CYS A 44 -11.96 7.61 -17.75
N GLU A 45 -13.07 8.13 -17.24
CA GLU A 45 -13.17 9.54 -16.88
C GLU A 45 -12.69 9.83 -15.46
N MET A 46 -11.82 10.82 -15.31
CA MET A 46 -11.37 11.34 -14.02
C MET A 46 -11.56 12.85 -13.95
N PHE A 47 -12.31 13.32 -12.94
CA PHE A 47 -12.51 14.74 -12.68
C PHE A 47 -11.41 15.32 -11.76
N ILE A 48 -10.73 16.36 -12.24
CA ILE A 48 -9.64 17.05 -11.55
C ILE A 48 -10.13 18.44 -11.10
N LYS A 49 -10.30 18.60 -9.78
CA LYS A 49 -10.76 19.86 -9.18
C LYS A 49 -9.72 21.00 -9.19
N LYS A 50 -8.43 20.69 -9.25
CA LYS A 50 -7.34 21.68 -9.17
C LYS A 50 -6.26 21.34 -10.17
N LYS A 51 -5.65 22.35 -10.77
CA LYS A 51 -4.52 22.22 -11.70
C LYS A 51 -3.49 21.23 -11.15
N MET A 52 -3.20 20.20 -11.92
CA MET A 52 -2.35 19.09 -11.50
C MET A 52 -1.39 18.69 -12.61
N TRP A 53 -0.14 18.42 -12.25
CA TRP A 53 0.85 17.87 -13.20
C TRP A 53 0.46 16.44 -13.59
N LEU A 54 0.46 16.14 -14.89
CA LEU A 54 0.04 14.85 -15.44
C LEU A 54 0.89 13.69 -14.92
N GLY A 55 2.16 13.91 -14.60
CA GLY A 55 2.98 12.86 -13.99
C GLY A 55 2.48 12.40 -12.62
N LYS A 56 1.82 13.27 -11.83
CA LYS A 56 1.16 12.84 -10.58
C LYS A 56 -0.07 11.98 -10.83
N VAL A 57 -0.77 12.23 -11.95
CA VAL A 57 -1.89 11.38 -12.38
C VAL A 57 -1.36 10.02 -12.82
N ALA A 58 -0.37 10.00 -13.70
CA ALA A 58 0.32 8.80 -14.16
C ALA A 58 0.83 7.94 -12.98
N GLU A 59 1.53 8.55 -12.02
CA GLU A 59 2.03 7.89 -10.81
C GLU A 59 0.93 7.26 -9.96
N GLN A 60 -0.26 7.86 -9.93
CA GLN A 60 -1.40 7.33 -9.17
C GLN A 60 -1.96 6.04 -9.78
N TYR A 61 -1.81 5.83 -11.08
CA TYR A 61 -2.34 4.66 -11.79
C TYR A 61 -1.27 3.66 -12.23
N GLY A 62 0.00 3.89 -11.89
CA GLY A 62 1.12 2.95 -11.92
C GLY A 62 1.58 2.47 -13.31
N ALA A 63 0.65 2.31 -14.25
CA ALA A 63 0.83 1.79 -15.60
C ALA A 63 0.60 2.85 -16.68
N VAL A 64 0.05 4.01 -16.30
CA VAL A 64 -0.35 5.08 -17.21
C VAL A 64 0.79 6.07 -17.34
N THR A 65 1.24 6.36 -18.54
CA THR A 65 2.28 7.37 -18.83
C THR A 65 1.64 8.72 -19.16
N ILE A 66 2.44 9.80 -19.10
CA ILE A 66 1.97 11.12 -19.56
C ILE A 66 1.57 11.05 -21.05
N ALA A 67 2.28 10.28 -21.86
CA ALA A 67 1.97 10.09 -23.27
C ALA A 67 0.60 9.42 -23.46
N ASP A 68 0.29 8.36 -22.72
CA ASP A 68 -1.01 7.70 -22.81
C ASP A 68 -2.16 8.62 -22.40
N ILE A 69 -1.92 9.52 -21.44
CA ILE A 69 -2.91 10.53 -21.05
C ILE A 69 -3.09 11.54 -22.18
N LEU A 70 -2.00 12.07 -22.75
CA LEU A 70 -2.08 13.06 -23.82
C LEU A 70 -2.71 12.49 -25.10
N GLU A 71 -2.48 11.20 -25.40
CA GLU A 71 -3.11 10.52 -26.54
C GLU A 71 -4.64 10.50 -26.44
N LEU A 72 -5.17 10.32 -25.23
CA LEU A 72 -6.61 10.27 -24.97
C LEU A 72 -7.23 11.65 -24.70
N ASN A 73 -6.41 12.68 -24.52
CA ASN A 73 -6.84 14.06 -24.24
C ASN A 73 -6.07 15.04 -25.13
N PRO A 74 -6.32 15.03 -26.46
CA PRO A 74 -5.64 15.90 -27.40
C PRO A 74 -5.86 17.40 -27.12
N GLU A 75 -6.89 17.75 -26.32
CA GLU A 75 -7.17 19.12 -25.88
C GLU A 75 -6.25 19.63 -24.76
N LEU A 76 -5.43 18.77 -24.14
CA LEU A 76 -4.51 19.20 -23.10
C LEU A 76 -3.24 19.83 -23.70
N GLU A 77 -3.01 21.10 -23.37
CA GLU A 77 -1.76 21.78 -23.71
C GLU A 77 -0.66 21.49 -22.68
N GLY A 78 0.26 20.60 -23.05
CA GLY A 78 1.44 20.26 -22.25
C GLY A 78 1.15 19.36 -21.04
N ASN A 79 2.10 19.27 -20.10
CA ASN A 79 2.09 18.23 -19.06
C ASN A 79 1.28 18.60 -17.80
N THR A 80 0.33 19.55 -17.89
CA THR A 80 -0.49 19.97 -16.74
C THR A 80 -1.95 20.10 -17.11
N THR A 81 -2.82 19.72 -16.18
CA THR A 81 -4.28 19.80 -16.34
C THR A 81 -4.81 21.18 -15.93
N PRO A 82 -5.83 21.71 -16.63
CA PRO A 82 -6.59 22.87 -16.15
C PRO A 82 -7.31 22.60 -14.80
N GLN A 83 -7.89 23.64 -14.21
CA GLN A 83 -8.79 23.45 -13.06
C GLN A 83 -10.16 22.97 -13.55
N ASN A 84 -10.82 22.12 -12.76
CA ASN A 84 -12.17 21.59 -13.04
C ASN A 84 -12.29 20.90 -14.41
N VAL A 85 -11.31 20.07 -14.77
CA VAL A 85 -11.30 19.34 -16.04
C VAL A 85 -11.64 17.87 -15.82
N THR A 86 -12.35 17.26 -16.77
CA THR A 86 -12.48 15.80 -16.87
C THR A 86 -11.47 15.32 -17.89
N ILE A 87 -10.58 14.40 -17.51
CA ILE A 87 -9.64 13.78 -18.43
C ILE A 87 -9.94 12.31 -18.61
N GLN A 88 -9.70 11.83 -19.82
CA GLN A 88 -9.75 10.44 -20.23
C GLN A 88 -8.43 9.74 -19.88
N LEU A 89 -8.51 8.59 -19.24
CA LEU A 89 -7.33 7.78 -18.91
C LEU A 89 -7.45 6.43 -19.61
N PRO A 90 -6.34 5.80 -20.01
CA PRO A 90 -6.40 4.41 -20.41
C PRO A 90 -6.87 3.62 -19.18
N CYS A 91 -8.00 2.93 -19.29
CA CYS A 91 -8.58 2.13 -18.22
C CYS A 91 -7.75 0.85 -18.02
N GLN A 92 -6.49 0.96 -17.60
CA GLN A 92 -5.78 -0.20 -17.10
C GLN A 92 -6.25 -0.45 -15.67
N ARG A 93 -7.25 -1.32 -15.51
CA ARG A 93 -7.66 -1.76 -14.18
C ARG A 93 -6.56 -2.64 -13.62
N PRO A 94 -5.93 -2.27 -12.48
CA PRO A 94 -4.95 -3.15 -11.84
C PRO A 94 -5.60 -4.49 -11.54
N ALA A 95 -4.86 -5.59 -11.75
CA ALA A 95 -5.39 -6.92 -11.57
C ALA A 95 -6.07 -7.08 -10.20
N THR A 96 -7.29 -7.61 -10.18
CA THR A 96 -8.00 -7.91 -8.92
C THR A 96 -7.85 -9.37 -8.52
N ARG A 97 -7.37 -10.20 -9.44
CA ARG A 97 -7.05 -11.62 -9.25
C ARG A 97 -5.77 -11.99 -10.00
N GLY A 98 -5.01 -12.94 -9.45
CA GLY A 98 -3.96 -13.69 -10.14
C GLY A 98 -3.94 -15.15 -9.65
N ASP A 99 -3.29 -16.04 -10.39
CA ASP A 99 -3.19 -17.48 -10.04
C ASP A 99 -2.40 -17.73 -8.75
N THR A 100 -1.52 -16.79 -8.40
CA THR A 100 -0.70 -16.78 -7.19
C THR A 100 -0.65 -15.36 -6.64
N VAL A 101 -0.16 -15.18 -5.40
CA VAL A 101 0.07 -13.84 -4.85
C VAL A 101 1.10 -13.10 -5.70
N MET A 102 2.18 -13.76 -6.12
CA MET A 102 3.18 -13.13 -6.98
C MET A 102 2.63 -12.72 -8.35
N ALA A 103 1.77 -13.54 -8.97
CA ALA A 103 1.12 -13.18 -10.24
C ALA A 103 0.23 -11.93 -10.09
N LEU A 104 -0.56 -11.88 -9.01
CA LEU A 104 -1.37 -10.70 -8.67
C LEU A 104 -0.50 -9.45 -8.48
N LEU A 105 0.61 -9.55 -7.72
CA LEU A 105 1.50 -8.41 -7.48
C LEU A 105 2.23 -7.96 -8.75
N LYS A 106 2.68 -8.88 -9.61
CA LYS A 106 3.33 -8.56 -10.89
C LYS A 106 2.36 -7.90 -11.88
N GLY A 107 1.07 -8.22 -11.82
CA GLY A 107 -0.01 -7.54 -12.58
C GLY A 107 -0.40 -6.15 -12.05
N ARG A 108 0.35 -5.62 -11.07
CA ARG A 108 0.09 -4.35 -10.39
C ARG A 108 1.34 -3.48 -10.35
N PRO A 109 1.49 -2.52 -11.26
CA PRO A 109 2.68 -1.67 -11.31
C PRO A 109 2.95 -0.88 -10.03
N GLU A 110 1.89 -0.49 -9.31
CA GLU A 110 1.97 0.16 -8.01
C GLU A 110 2.50 -0.74 -6.87
N MET A 111 2.76 -2.03 -7.14
CA MET A 111 3.35 -3.00 -6.21
C MET A 111 4.79 -3.40 -6.60
N SER A 112 5.39 -2.77 -7.60
CA SER A 112 6.71 -3.16 -8.12
C SER A 112 7.84 -3.18 -7.08
N ILE A 113 7.84 -2.26 -6.12
CA ILE A 113 8.83 -2.24 -5.02
C ILE A 113 8.61 -3.45 -4.11
N LEU A 114 7.35 -3.75 -3.75
CA LEU A 114 7.03 -4.92 -2.94
C LEU A 114 7.47 -6.21 -3.62
N VAL A 115 7.28 -6.34 -4.95
CA VAL A 115 7.77 -7.49 -5.73
C VAL A 115 9.28 -7.65 -5.56
N ARG A 116 10.07 -6.58 -5.74
CA ARG A 116 11.54 -6.64 -5.57
C ARG A 116 11.95 -6.96 -4.14
N VAL A 117 11.24 -6.41 -3.14
CA VAL A 117 11.49 -6.70 -1.72
C VAL A 117 11.20 -8.16 -1.39
N VAL A 118 10.11 -8.74 -1.91
CA VAL A 118 9.79 -10.17 -1.75
C VAL A 118 10.90 -11.06 -2.31
N GLN A 119 11.43 -10.71 -3.48
CA GLN A 119 12.52 -11.43 -4.13
C GLN A 119 13.80 -11.35 -3.31
N ALA A 120 14.19 -10.15 -2.88
CA ALA A 120 15.37 -9.93 -2.04
C ALA A 120 15.27 -10.62 -0.67
N ALA A 121 14.05 -10.77 -0.14
CA ALA A 121 13.78 -11.48 1.11
C ALA A 121 13.74 -13.02 0.99
N GLY A 122 13.82 -13.55 -0.24
CA GLY A 122 13.72 -14.99 -0.50
C GLY A 122 12.32 -15.58 -0.28
N LEU A 123 11.26 -14.75 -0.31
CA LEU A 123 9.87 -15.18 -0.09
C LEU A 123 9.08 -15.42 -1.38
N GLU A 124 9.69 -15.21 -2.56
CA GLU A 124 9.03 -15.50 -3.84
C GLU A 124 8.52 -16.94 -3.94
N PRO A 125 9.27 -18.00 -3.54
CA PRO A 125 8.75 -19.37 -3.60
C PRO A 125 7.47 -19.59 -2.80
N LEU A 126 7.35 -18.94 -1.63
CA LEU A 126 6.15 -19.02 -0.79
C LEU A 126 4.94 -18.33 -1.45
N LEU A 127 5.14 -17.11 -1.97
CA LEU A 127 4.05 -16.31 -2.55
C LEU A 127 3.71 -16.67 -4.00
N ALA A 128 4.58 -17.43 -4.66
CA ALA A 128 4.35 -18.02 -5.98
C ALA A 128 3.72 -19.42 -5.89
N ASP A 129 3.56 -20.00 -4.70
CA ASP A 129 2.83 -21.26 -4.53
C ASP A 129 1.31 -21.02 -4.68
N PRO A 130 0.63 -21.65 -5.66
CA PRO A 130 -0.82 -21.53 -5.81
C PRO A 130 -1.61 -22.09 -4.62
N ASN A 131 -0.97 -22.92 -3.78
CA ASN A 131 -1.58 -23.48 -2.57
C ASN A 131 -1.40 -22.61 -1.33
N PHE A 132 -0.61 -21.54 -1.40
CA PHE A 132 -0.45 -20.62 -0.28
C PHE A 132 -1.80 -20.08 0.18
N GLY A 133 -2.16 -20.38 1.43
CA GLY A 133 -3.43 -20.03 2.05
C GLY A 133 -3.24 -19.04 3.21
N GLY A 134 -3.00 -17.77 2.88
CA GLY A 134 -2.81 -16.72 3.88
C GLY A 134 -3.44 -15.38 3.48
N THR A 135 -3.22 -14.36 4.32
CA THR A 135 -3.59 -12.98 3.99
C THR A 135 -2.35 -12.10 3.97
N LEU A 136 -2.03 -11.49 2.84
CA LEU A 136 -0.94 -10.54 2.71
C LEU A 136 -1.46 -9.11 2.91
N LEU A 137 -0.82 -8.37 3.79
CA LEU A 137 -0.99 -6.94 3.96
C LEU A 137 0.05 -6.24 3.08
N ALA A 138 -0.33 -5.76 1.91
CA ALA A 138 0.59 -5.28 0.88
C ALA A 138 0.69 -3.74 0.84
N PRO A 139 1.81 -3.13 1.26
CA PRO A 139 2.04 -1.71 1.02
C PRO A 139 2.36 -1.45 -0.46
N SER A 140 1.77 -0.40 -1.02
CA SER A 140 2.08 0.09 -2.36
C SER A 140 3.44 0.79 -2.42
N ASN A 141 3.94 1.03 -3.63
CA ASN A 141 5.17 1.75 -3.90
C ASN A 141 5.25 3.10 -3.17
N CYS A 142 4.12 3.80 -3.04
CA CYS A 142 4.09 5.10 -2.39
C CYS A 142 4.47 5.01 -0.90
N TYR A 143 4.06 3.95 -0.20
CA TYR A 143 4.38 3.74 1.21
C TYR A 143 5.82 3.25 1.41
N TRP A 144 6.34 2.46 0.47
CA TRP A 144 7.76 2.13 0.45
C TRP A 144 8.66 3.35 0.25
N LYS A 145 8.33 4.21 -0.72
CA LYS A 145 9.05 5.48 -0.94
C LYS A 145 9.01 6.37 0.29
N HIS A 146 7.89 6.37 1.00
CA HIS A 146 7.74 7.10 2.26
C HIS A 146 8.70 6.60 3.33
N LEU A 147 8.69 5.28 3.58
CA LEU A 147 9.60 4.65 4.52
C LEU A 147 11.07 4.93 4.17
N LEU A 148 11.44 4.80 2.90
CA LEU A 148 12.80 5.04 2.43
C LEU A 148 13.24 6.48 2.69
N ALA A 149 12.36 7.46 2.43
CA ALA A 149 12.62 8.86 2.72
C ALA A 149 12.73 9.12 4.24
N ASP A 150 11.86 8.53 5.05
CA ASP A 150 11.86 8.68 6.51
C ASP A 150 13.14 8.08 7.15
N LEU A 151 13.69 7.04 6.53
CA LEU A 151 14.92 6.38 6.97
C LEU A 151 16.20 6.98 6.37
N ASP A 152 16.09 7.90 5.40
CA ASP A 152 17.21 8.40 4.60
C ASP A 152 18.02 7.27 3.93
N VAL A 153 17.32 6.30 3.37
CA VAL A 153 17.89 5.08 2.77
C VAL A 153 17.41 4.93 1.33
N THR A 154 18.30 4.47 0.44
CA THR A 154 17.93 4.17 -0.95
C THR A 154 17.29 2.79 -1.09
N GLU A 155 16.51 2.57 -2.15
CA GLU A 155 15.95 1.24 -2.41
C GLU A 155 17.04 0.18 -2.57
N ALA A 156 18.15 0.50 -3.24
CA ALA A 156 19.28 -0.41 -3.40
C ALA A 156 19.85 -0.86 -2.04
N MET A 157 20.01 0.07 -1.10
CA MET A 157 20.46 -0.23 0.26
C MET A 157 19.44 -1.08 1.03
N LEU A 158 18.15 -0.84 0.84
CA LEU A 158 17.07 -1.65 1.44
C LEU A 158 17.14 -3.09 0.93
N LEU A 159 17.27 -3.30 -0.38
CA LEU A 159 17.28 -4.62 -1.02
C LEU A 159 18.49 -5.48 -0.61
N GLN A 160 19.54 -4.89 -0.03
CA GLN A 160 20.68 -5.62 0.53
C GLN A 160 20.40 -6.20 1.93
N GLN A 161 19.27 -5.88 2.56
CA GLN A 161 18.95 -6.25 3.94
C GLN A 161 18.25 -7.62 4.07
N GLY A 162 18.64 -8.62 3.27
CA GLY A 162 17.90 -9.88 3.04
C GLY A 162 17.16 -10.47 4.26
N GLN A 163 17.87 -10.80 5.35
CA GLN A 163 17.25 -11.38 6.55
C GLN A 163 16.31 -10.42 7.29
N ALA A 164 16.64 -9.14 7.34
CA ALA A 164 15.79 -8.12 7.93
C ALA A 164 14.53 -7.88 7.07
N LEU A 165 14.64 -7.96 5.74
CA LEU A 165 13.48 -7.92 4.84
C LEU A 165 12.59 -9.14 5.01
N ASN A 166 13.18 -10.32 5.18
CA ASN A 166 12.42 -11.53 5.47
C ASN A 166 11.60 -11.36 6.74
N THR A 167 12.23 -10.93 7.84
CA THR A 167 11.56 -10.65 9.12
C THR A 167 10.43 -9.62 8.96
N LEU A 168 10.71 -8.54 8.22
CA LEU A 168 9.74 -7.49 7.96
C LEU A 168 8.54 -8.00 7.14
N LEU A 169 8.76 -8.81 6.11
CA LEU A 169 7.68 -9.35 5.29
C LEU A 169 6.87 -10.44 5.98
N LEU A 170 7.48 -11.26 6.84
CA LEU A 170 6.74 -12.21 7.68
C LEU A 170 5.74 -11.50 8.61
N TYR A 171 6.02 -10.26 9.00
CA TYR A 171 5.09 -9.42 9.75
C TYR A 171 3.92 -8.89 8.91
N HIS A 172 4.02 -8.89 7.58
CA HIS A 172 2.94 -8.51 6.68
C HIS A 172 2.03 -9.68 6.29
N ILE A 173 2.40 -10.92 6.64
CA ILE A 173 1.63 -12.12 6.29
C ILE A 173 0.89 -12.60 7.53
N VAL A 174 -0.45 -12.61 7.47
CA VAL A 174 -1.30 -13.20 8.51
C VAL A 174 -1.23 -14.72 8.39
N LYS A 175 -0.93 -15.38 9.50
CA LYS A 175 -0.69 -16.81 9.60
C LYS A 175 -1.98 -17.62 9.47
N ASP A 176 -1.91 -18.68 8.66
CA ASP A 176 -2.90 -19.77 8.50
C ASP A 176 -4.37 -19.32 8.36
N ARG A 177 -4.59 -18.10 7.83
CA ARG A 177 -5.92 -17.52 7.69
C ARG A 177 -6.02 -16.68 6.44
N VAL A 178 -6.99 -17.04 5.60
CA VAL A 178 -7.48 -16.23 4.49
C VAL A 178 -8.66 -15.42 5.02
N ILE A 179 -8.43 -14.14 5.36
CA ILE A 179 -9.39 -13.31 6.06
C ILE A 179 -9.93 -12.25 5.09
N PRO A 180 -11.19 -12.37 4.66
CA PRO A 180 -11.81 -11.32 3.87
C PRO A 180 -12.11 -10.11 4.74
N SER A 181 -12.20 -8.94 4.13
CA SER A 181 -12.35 -7.68 4.86
C SER A 181 -13.64 -7.55 5.67
N LYS A 182 -14.67 -8.31 5.27
CA LYS A 182 -15.93 -8.43 6.02
C LYS A 182 -15.74 -9.06 7.41
N ASP A 183 -14.75 -9.93 7.56
CA ASP A 183 -14.48 -10.70 8.78
C ASP A 183 -13.45 -10.00 9.69
N LEU A 184 -12.89 -8.86 9.24
CA LEU A 184 -12.09 -7.97 10.07
C LEU A 184 -12.99 -7.18 11.05
N SER A 185 -13.26 -7.76 12.22
CA SER A 185 -14.05 -7.13 13.30
C SER A 185 -13.19 -6.24 14.20
N ASN A 186 -13.83 -5.31 14.92
CA ASN A 186 -13.11 -4.48 15.90
C ASN A 186 -12.53 -5.37 17.03
N GLY A 187 -11.28 -5.13 17.41
CA GLY A 187 -10.56 -5.90 18.44
C GLY A 187 -10.05 -7.26 17.97
N LEU A 188 -10.22 -7.61 16.69
CA LEU A 188 -9.66 -8.84 16.16
C LEU A 188 -8.12 -8.76 16.16
N GLU A 189 -7.47 -9.76 16.74
CA GLU A 189 -6.02 -9.93 16.72
C GLU A 189 -5.61 -10.82 15.55
N LEU A 190 -4.75 -10.29 14.68
CA LEU A 190 -4.20 -11.00 13.53
C LEU A 190 -2.77 -11.45 13.88
N GLU A 191 -2.58 -12.73 14.17
CA GLU A 191 -1.23 -13.30 14.32
C GLU A 191 -0.53 -13.37 12.96
N THR A 192 0.68 -12.83 12.89
CA THR A 192 1.49 -12.84 11.67
C THR A 192 2.41 -14.06 11.62
N LEU A 193 3.01 -14.36 10.47
CA LEU A 193 4.02 -15.42 10.38
C LEU A 193 5.28 -15.11 11.22
N LEU A 194 5.52 -13.84 11.54
CA LEU A 194 6.56 -13.45 12.50
C LEU A 194 6.19 -13.78 13.96
N GLY A 195 4.91 -14.09 14.24
CA GLY A 195 4.39 -14.38 15.58
C GLY A 195 3.96 -13.14 16.37
N GLN A 196 4.16 -11.93 15.83
CA GLN A 196 3.62 -10.70 16.42
C GLN A 196 2.20 -10.44 15.91
N SER A 197 1.32 -9.90 16.76
CA SER A 197 -0.08 -9.63 16.39
C SER A 197 -0.33 -8.19 15.94
N ILE A 198 -1.26 -8.04 15.00
CA ILE A 198 -1.80 -6.75 14.54
C ILE A 198 -3.27 -6.67 14.97
N GLU A 199 -3.65 -5.61 15.68
CA GLU A 199 -5.02 -5.42 16.13
C GLU A 199 -5.86 -4.67 15.09
N VAL A 200 -7.03 -5.19 14.76
CA VAL A 200 -8.00 -4.51 13.89
C VAL A 200 -8.81 -3.51 14.71
N LYS A 201 -8.84 -2.25 14.27
CA LYS A 201 -9.66 -1.18 14.87
C LYS A 201 -10.74 -0.71 13.90
N ARG A 202 -11.99 -0.69 14.38
CA ARG A 202 -13.16 -0.15 13.65
C ARG A 202 -14.03 0.67 14.59
N ARG A 203 -14.53 1.81 14.11
CA ARG A 203 -15.43 2.68 14.90
C ARG A 203 -16.78 2.00 15.22
N ARG A 204 -17.27 1.15 14.32
CA ARG A 204 -18.53 0.40 14.47
C ARG A 204 -18.50 -0.86 13.59
N PRO A 205 -19.34 -1.87 13.87
CA PRO A 205 -19.54 -2.99 12.96
C PRO A 205 -19.82 -2.51 11.53
N ARG A 206 -19.23 -3.18 10.53
CA ARG A 206 -19.38 -2.85 9.10
C ARG A 206 -18.91 -1.44 8.68
N ALA A 207 -18.16 -0.71 9.51
CA ALA A 207 -17.57 0.57 9.11
C ALA A 207 -16.68 0.42 7.86
N ARG A 208 -16.85 1.30 6.88
CA ARG A 208 -16.04 1.31 5.64
C ARG A 208 -14.54 1.49 5.93
N ARG A 209 -14.17 2.22 6.98
CA ARG A 209 -12.78 2.40 7.40
C ARG A 209 -12.35 1.26 8.33
N ILE A 210 -11.29 0.54 7.96
CA ILE A 210 -10.64 -0.50 8.76
C ILE A 210 -9.21 -0.05 9.01
N LEU A 211 -8.84 0.05 10.28
CA LEU A 211 -7.51 0.41 10.73
C LEU A 211 -6.82 -0.83 11.31
N LEU A 212 -5.49 -0.86 11.19
CA LEU A 212 -4.59 -1.85 11.76
C LEU A 212 -3.68 -1.13 12.74
N HIS A 213 -3.63 -1.60 13.97
CA HIS A 213 -2.76 -1.09 15.01
C HIS A 213 -1.66 -2.12 15.28
N THR A 214 -0.40 -1.74 15.07
CA THR A 214 0.75 -2.66 15.13
C THR A 214 1.34 -2.77 16.53
N SER A 215 2.20 -3.77 16.73
CA SER A 215 3.05 -3.90 17.91
C SER A 215 3.97 -2.70 18.15
N THR A 216 4.34 -1.95 17.11
CA THR A 216 5.12 -0.69 17.16
C THR A 216 4.28 0.58 17.33
N ASP A 217 2.98 0.46 17.60
CA ASP A 217 2.02 1.57 17.69
C ASP A 217 1.83 2.38 16.39
N GLN A 218 2.26 1.81 15.25
CA GLN A 218 1.87 2.33 13.94
C GLN A 218 0.38 2.06 13.70
N THR A 219 -0.28 3.01 13.05
CA THR A 219 -1.66 2.85 12.57
C THR A 219 -1.66 2.85 11.05
N ALA A 220 -1.98 1.71 10.44
CA ALA A 220 -2.19 1.59 9.00
C ALA A 220 -3.69 1.48 8.69
N ARG A 221 -4.09 1.79 7.45
CA ARG A 221 -5.47 1.61 6.98
C ARG A 221 -5.51 0.66 5.78
N LEU A 222 -6.59 -0.12 5.65
CA LEU A 222 -6.86 -0.85 4.41
C LEU A 222 -7.52 0.06 3.38
N VAL A 223 -6.88 0.19 2.20
CA VAL A 223 -7.36 1.05 1.09
C VAL A 223 -8.04 0.25 -0.01
N GLN A 224 -7.42 -0.85 -0.44
CA GLN A 224 -8.00 -1.82 -1.35
C GLN A 224 -7.99 -3.19 -0.66
N ARG A 225 -9.02 -3.99 -0.89
CA ARG A 225 -9.31 -5.17 -0.08
C ARG A 225 -9.73 -6.33 -0.95
N ASP A 226 -9.58 -7.52 -0.42
CA ASP A 226 -10.12 -8.75 -0.99
C ASP A 226 -9.60 -9.03 -2.41
N LEU A 227 -8.35 -8.65 -2.70
CA LEU A 227 -7.68 -9.04 -3.95
C LEU A 227 -7.28 -10.50 -3.86
N VAL A 228 -7.46 -11.26 -4.94
CA VAL A 228 -7.29 -12.72 -4.93
C VAL A 228 -5.95 -13.13 -5.53
N GLY A 229 -5.11 -13.82 -4.77
CA GLY A 229 -3.86 -14.41 -5.26
C GLY A 229 -3.87 -15.91 -5.05
N GLY A 230 -4.37 -16.68 -6.01
CA GLY A 230 -4.62 -18.11 -5.85
C GLY A 230 -5.65 -18.36 -4.73
N LYS A 231 -5.23 -19.08 -3.68
CA LYS A 231 -6.03 -19.33 -2.48
C LYS A 231 -5.90 -18.25 -1.40
N ALA A 232 -4.97 -17.29 -1.55
CA ALA A 232 -4.73 -16.22 -0.60
C ALA A 232 -5.51 -14.94 -0.92
N LEU A 233 -5.61 -14.07 0.08
CA LEU A 233 -6.12 -12.71 -0.08
C LEU A 233 -5.03 -11.67 0.13
N VAL A 234 -5.09 -10.57 -0.61
CA VAL A 234 -4.21 -9.42 -0.46
C VAL A 234 -5.05 -8.19 -0.13
N HIS A 235 -4.69 -7.51 0.96
CA HIS A 235 -5.24 -6.21 1.33
C HIS A 235 -4.15 -5.15 1.23
N VAL A 236 -4.42 -4.08 0.49
CA VAL A 236 -3.48 -2.97 0.35
C VAL A 236 -3.56 -2.09 1.59
N VAL A 237 -2.40 -1.82 2.20
CA VAL A 237 -2.27 -1.05 3.45
C VAL A 237 -1.57 0.28 3.24
N THR A 238 -1.86 1.25 4.12
CA THR A 238 -1.29 2.60 4.05
C THR A 238 0.07 2.79 4.70
N GLU A 239 0.75 1.74 5.10
CA GLU A 239 2.07 1.83 5.73
C GLU A 239 2.84 0.54 5.50
N VAL A 240 4.17 0.63 5.48
CA VAL A 240 5.02 -0.54 5.69
C VAL A 240 5.01 -0.85 7.18
N LEU A 241 4.49 -2.02 7.54
CA LEU A 241 4.34 -2.47 8.92
C LEU A 241 5.70 -2.87 9.48
N LEU A 242 6.14 -2.18 10.53
CA LEU A 242 7.40 -2.43 11.19
C LEU A 242 7.17 -3.32 12.42
N PRO A 243 7.84 -4.47 12.53
CA PRO A 243 7.78 -5.30 13.73
C PRO A 243 8.62 -4.73 14.87
N LEU A 244 8.30 -5.08 16.12
CA LEU A 244 9.19 -4.85 17.25
C LEU A 244 10.44 -5.72 17.09
N ARG A 245 11.62 -5.11 17.18
CA ARG A 245 12.91 -5.81 17.09
C ARG A 245 13.51 -6.15 18.45
N ASP A 246 13.04 -5.47 19.51
CA ASP A 246 13.59 -5.56 20.85
C ASP A 246 12.78 -6.54 21.72
N PRO A 247 13.39 -7.64 22.22
CA PRO A 247 12.76 -8.60 23.13
C PRO A 247 12.19 -7.97 24.41
N ALA A 248 12.82 -6.94 24.95
CA ALA A 248 12.33 -6.25 26.15
C ALA A 248 11.03 -5.49 25.86
N GLN A 249 10.92 -4.87 24.68
CA GLN A 249 9.70 -4.19 24.23
C GLN A 249 8.57 -5.19 23.93
N LEU A 250 8.91 -6.35 23.35
CA LEU A 250 7.98 -7.47 23.15
C LEU A 250 7.39 -7.95 24.49
N ALA A 251 8.25 -8.19 25.49
CA ALA A 251 7.82 -8.61 26.82
C ALA A 251 6.98 -7.54 27.53
N ALA A 252 7.35 -6.26 27.45
CA ALA A 252 6.60 -5.15 28.03
C ALA A 252 5.19 -5.01 27.42
N LYS A 253 5.05 -5.16 26.09
CA LYS A 253 3.74 -5.15 25.44
C LYS A 253 2.89 -6.36 25.81
N ALA A 254 3.49 -7.55 25.89
CA ALA A 254 2.80 -8.76 26.34
C ALA A 254 2.28 -8.61 27.79
N ALA A 255 3.09 -8.04 28.68
CA ALA A 255 2.70 -7.78 30.07
C ALA A 255 1.57 -6.75 30.19
N LYS A 256 1.60 -5.68 29.38
CA LYS A 256 0.54 -4.66 29.35
C LYS A 256 -0.79 -5.23 28.86
N ARG A 257 -0.77 -6.20 27.94
CA ARG A 257 -1.97 -6.91 27.46
C ARG A 257 -2.59 -7.82 28.52
N ARG A 258 -1.78 -8.55 29.30
CA ARG A 258 -2.28 -9.41 30.40
C ARG A 258 -2.96 -8.66 31.54
N ARG A 259 -2.77 -7.34 31.63
CA ARG A 259 -3.34 -6.46 32.67
C ARG A 259 -4.62 -5.74 32.23
N ARG A 260 -5.06 -5.90 30.99
CA ARG A 260 -6.31 -5.35 30.44
C ARG A 260 -7.33 -6.45 30.25
#